data_AF-A0A537A4T0-F1
#
_entry.id   AF-A0A537A4T0-F1
#
_cell.length_a   1.000
_cell.length_b   1.000
_cell.length_c   1.000
_cell.angle_alpha   90.00
_cell.angle_beta   90.00
_cell.angle_gamma   90.00
#
_symmetry.space_group_name_H-M   'P 1'
#
loop_
_entity.id
_entity.type
_entity.pdbx_description
1 polymer ?
#
loop_
_entity_poly.entity_id
_entity_poly.type
_entity_poly.pdbx_seq_one_letter_code
_entity_poly.pdbx_strand_id
1 'polypeptide(L)'
;CASTCPEDAIRLVPRLALGPQAKEPVTLNEADPFDCVRCGKPFGTRQMVESMLGKLGGHSMFAGGTRRLQMCGDCRVVDMMDNKAEATIHDVPK
;
A
#
# COMPACT_ATOMS: atom_id res chain seq x y z
N CYS A 1 21.90 6.81 -0.56
CA CYS A 1 20.68 6.77 -1.37
C CYS A 1 20.66 5.55 -2.29
N ALA A 2 21.52 5.45 -3.31
CA ALA A 2 21.49 4.32 -4.26
C ALA A 2 21.60 2.93 -3.60
N SER A 3 22.52 2.73 -2.65
CA SER A 3 22.71 1.44 -1.96
C SER A 3 21.58 1.05 -1.00
N THR A 4 20.70 1.99 -0.64
CA THR A 4 19.66 1.80 0.37
C THR A 4 18.25 1.85 -0.23
N CYS A 5 18.13 2.00 -1.55
CA CYS A 5 16.85 2.15 -2.24
C CYS A 5 16.20 0.77 -2.44
N PRO A 6 15.13 0.42 -1.71
CA PRO A 6 14.49 -0.89 -1.83
C PRO A 6 13.79 -1.13 -3.18
N GLU A 7 13.47 -0.07 -3.91
CA GLU A 7 12.76 -0.08 -5.19
C GLU A 7 13.67 0.06 -6.42
N ASP A 8 14.99 0.15 -6.24
CA ASP A 8 16.00 0.35 -7.30
C ASP A 8 15.75 1.60 -8.19
N ALA A 9 15.18 2.66 -7.60
CA ALA A 9 14.86 3.91 -8.31
C ALA A 9 16.08 4.78 -8.70
N ILE A 10 17.26 4.52 -8.12
CA ILE A 10 18.44 5.39 -8.29
C ILE A 10 19.67 4.55 -8.60
N ARG A 11 20.29 4.81 -9.76
CA ARG A 11 21.57 4.21 -10.16
C ARG A 11 22.67 5.25 -10.28
N LEU A 12 23.88 4.90 -9.87
CA LEU A 12 25.08 5.71 -10.09
C LEU A 12 25.51 5.58 -11.55
N VAL A 13 25.40 6.68 -12.31
CA VAL A 13 25.89 6.80 -13.68
C VAL A 13 26.84 8.00 -13.76
N PRO A 14 28.06 7.84 -14.29
CA PRO A 14 28.94 8.98 -14.54
C PRO A 14 28.26 9.95 -15.52
N ARG A 15 27.98 11.17 -15.07
CA ARG A 15 27.38 12.23 -15.89
C ARG A 15 27.99 13.58 -15.53
N LEU A 16 28.18 14.41 -16.56
CA LEU A 16 28.54 15.81 -16.43
C LEU A 16 27.41 16.65 -17.04
N ALA A 17 26.67 17.39 -16.20
CA ALA A 17 25.59 18.27 -16.63
C ALA A 17 25.94 19.71 -16.24
N LEU A 18 26.31 20.55 -17.21
CA LEU A 18 26.75 21.93 -17.00
C LEU A 18 25.64 22.97 -17.23
N GLY A 19 24.48 22.54 -17.74
CA GLY A 19 23.34 23.41 -18.02
C GLY A 19 22.45 23.68 -16.80
N PRO A 20 21.52 24.64 -16.89
CA PRO A 20 20.56 24.96 -15.82
C PRO A 20 19.71 23.75 -15.38
N GLN A 21 19.47 22.79 -16.30
CA GLN A 21 18.73 21.55 -16.03
C GLN A 21 19.36 20.71 -14.91
N ALA A 22 20.65 20.89 -14.61
CA ALA A 22 21.31 20.21 -13.50
C ALA A 22 20.73 20.57 -12.12
N LYS A 23 20.00 21.69 -12.02
CA LYS A 23 19.34 22.16 -10.81
C LYS A 23 17.83 21.93 -10.81
N GLU A 24 17.29 21.38 -11.89
CA GLU A 24 15.86 21.13 -12.01
C GLU A 24 15.48 19.82 -11.30
N PRO A 25 14.35 19.78 -10.57
CA PRO A 25 13.85 18.54 -10.01
C PRO A 25 13.44 17.59 -11.13
N VAL A 26 13.74 16.30 -10.94
CA VAL A 26 13.36 15.25 -11.88
C VAL A 26 12.65 14.13 -11.13
N THR A 27 11.63 13.55 -11.76
CA THR A 27 10.97 12.34 -11.25
C THR A 27 11.91 11.16 -11.45
N LEU A 28 12.32 10.52 -10.34
CA LEU A 28 13.18 9.32 -10.37
C LEU A 28 12.36 8.03 -10.32
N ASN A 29 11.22 8.07 -9.63
CA ASN A 29 10.29 6.96 -9.55
C ASN A 29 8.87 7.51 -9.41
N GLU A 30 7.93 6.91 -10.12
CA GLU A 30 6.51 7.20 -10.06
C GLU A 30 5.78 5.88 -9.84
N ALA A 31 4.85 5.88 -8.90
CA ALA A 31 4.15 4.67 -8.49
C ALA A 31 2.65 4.83 -8.73
N ASP A 32 2.07 3.86 -9.42
CA ASP A 32 0.63 3.84 -9.65
C ASP A 32 -0.13 3.81 -8.33
N PRO A 33 -1.17 4.64 -8.16
CA PRO A 33 -2.05 4.55 -7.01
C PRO A 33 -2.84 3.22 -7.05
N PHE A 34 -3.10 2.69 -5.87
CA PHE A 34 -4.07 1.63 -5.64
C PHE A 34 -5.34 2.27 -5.08
N ASP A 35 -6.43 2.11 -5.81
CA ASP A 35 -7.73 2.64 -5.46
C ASP A 35 -8.49 1.68 -4.56
N CYS A 36 -9.12 2.22 -3.53
CA CYS A 36 -9.95 1.45 -2.61
C CYS A 36 -11.06 0.70 -3.36
N VAL A 37 -11.13 -0.61 -3.19
CA VAL A 37 -12.15 -1.46 -3.86
C VAL A 37 -13.60 -1.18 -3.44
N ARG A 38 -13.82 -0.33 -2.42
CA ARG A 38 -15.16 0.07 -1.93
C ARG A 38 -15.54 1.48 -2.37
N CYS A 39 -14.65 2.47 -2.22
CA CYS A 39 -14.97 3.88 -2.48
C CYS A 39 -14.17 4.53 -3.60
N GLY A 40 -13.21 3.82 -4.22
CA GLY A 40 -12.36 4.34 -5.30
C GLY A 40 -11.29 5.34 -4.86
N LYS A 41 -11.21 5.70 -3.58
CA LYS A 41 -10.19 6.64 -3.08
C LYS A 41 -8.78 6.01 -3.18
N PRO A 42 -7.79 6.70 -3.76
CA PRO A 42 -6.41 6.24 -3.75
C PRO A 42 -5.87 6.26 -2.31
N PHE A 43 -5.24 5.17 -1.88
CA PHE A 43 -4.75 5.05 -0.49
C PHE A 43 -3.34 4.45 -0.35
N GLY A 44 -2.73 4.01 -1.44
CA GLY A 44 -1.45 3.34 -1.44
C GLY A 44 -0.88 3.22 -2.85
N THR A 45 0.33 2.67 -2.99
CA THR A 45 0.88 2.29 -4.29
C THR A 45 0.47 0.87 -4.64
N ARG A 46 0.29 0.58 -5.93
CA ARG A 46 -0.04 -0.76 -6.42
C ARG A 46 0.96 -1.81 -5.93
N GLN A 47 2.26 -1.51 -6.07
CA GLN A 47 3.35 -2.39 -5.61
C GLN A 47 3.27 -2.72 -4.12
N MET A 48 2.92 -1.74 -3.28
CA MET A 48 2.83 -1.94 -1.83
C MET A 48 1.65 -2.85 -1.47
N VAL A 49 0.48 -2.65 -2.08
CA VAL A 49 -0.71 -3.48 -1.83
C VAL A 49 -0.50 -4.91 -2.34
N GLU A 50 0.08 -5.09 -3.53
CA GLU A 50 0.40 -6.41 -4.08
C GLU A 50 1.43 -7.16 -3.22
N SER A 51 2.48 -6.47 -2.76
CA SER A 51 3.47 -7.05 -1.85
C SER A 51 2.84 -7.49 -0.52
N MET A 52 1.94 -6.68 0.05
CA MET A 52 1.21 -7.05 1.26
C MET A 52 0.30 -8.27 1.02
N LEU A 53 -0.44 -8.30 -0.09
CA LEU A 53 -1.29 -9.44 -0.44
C LEU A 53 -0.49 -10.72 -0.63
N GLY A 54 0.67 -10.65 -1.30
CA GLY A 54 1.57 -11.80 -1.46
C GLY A 54 2.13 -12.32 -0.13
N LYS A 55 2.49 -11.42 0.79
CA LYS A 55 3.06 -11.79 2.10
C LYS A 55 2.02 -12.30 3.10
N LEU A 56 0.83 -11.70 3.11
CA LEU A 56 -0.19 -11.93 4.15
C LEU A 56 -1.34 -12.82 3.69
N GLY A 57 -1.64 -12.86 2.39
CA GLY A 57 -2.86 -13.48 1.85
C GLY A 57 -2.95 -14.99 2.07
N GLY A 58 -1.82 -15.69 2.23
CA GLY A 58 -1.77 -17.12 2.52
C GLY A 58 -1.75 -17.47 4.02
N HIS A 59 -1.67 -16.48 4.90
CA HIS A 59 -1.54 -16.73 6.34
C HIS A 59 -2.92 -16.94 6.97
N SER A 60 -3.08 -17.97 7.81
CA SER A 60 -4.37 -18.39 8.40
C SER A 60 -5.10 -17.27 9.14
N MET A 61 -4.37 -16.40 9.85
CA MET A 61 -4.91 -15.21 10.52
C MET A 61 -5.58 -14.19 9.58
N PHE A 62 -5.31 -14.24 8.28
CA PHE A 62 -5.92 -13.37 7.27
C PHE A 62 -6.91 -14.13 6.37
N ALA A 63 -7.09 -15.43 6.57
CA ALA A 63 -8.07 -16.24 5.86
C ALA A 63 -9.49 -15.72 6.18
N GLY A 64 -10.15 -15.11 5.20
CA GLY A 64 -11.46 -14.47 5.35
C GLY A 64 -11.45 -12.93 5.40
N GLY A 65 -10.27 -12.30 5.54
CA GLY A 65 -10.13 -10.83 5.65
C GLY A 65 -9.29 -10.17 4.55
N THR A 66 -8.77 -10.92 3.58
CA THR A 66 -7.82 -10.40 2.56
C THR A 66 -8.38 -9.28 1.69
N ARG A 67 -9.70 -9.24 1.47
CA ARG A 67 -10.36 -8.14 0.73
C ARG A 67 -10.21 -6.78 1.44
N ARG A 68 -10.13 -6.76 2.77
CA ARG A 68 -9.94 -5.52 3.55
C ARG A 68 -8.55 -4.91 3.33
N LEU A 69 -7.55 -5.71 2.99
CA LEU A 69 -6.21 -5.19 2.63
C LEU A 69 -6.26 -4.28 1.40
N GLN A 70 -7.28 -4.42 0.55
CA GLN A 70 -7.51 -3.62 -0.65
C GLN A 70 -8.44 -2.41 -0.41
N MET A 71 -8.84 -2.13 0.84
CA MET A 71 -9.69 -0.99 1.20
C MET A 71 -8.88 0.12 1.88
N CYS A 72 -9.30 1.38 1.73
CA CYS A 72 -8.76 2.50 2.52
C CYS A 72 -9.14 2.39 4.01
N GLY A 73 -8.45 3.14 4.88
CA GLY A 73 -8.67 3.09 6.34
C GLY A 73 -10.13 3.28 6.75
N ASP A 74 -10.81 4.25 6.16
CA ASP A 74 -12.22 4.54 6.46
C ASP A 74 -13.12 3.35 6.10
N CYS A 75 -12.97 2.83 4.87
CA CYS A 75 -13.77 1.71 4.38
C CYS A 75 -13.51 0.40 5.15
N ARG A 76 -12.29 0.21 5.67
CA ARG A 76 -11.96 -0.94 6.54
C ARG A 76 -12.74 -0.91 7.84
N VAL A 77 -12.80 0.26 8.50
CA VAL A 77 -13.56 0.39 9.76
C VAL A 77 -15.04 0.16 9.51
N VAL A 78 -15.59 0.76 8.44
CA VAL A 78 -17.01 0.55 8.09
C VAL A 78 -17.29 -0.93 7.78
N ASP A 79 -16.42 -1.60 7.02
CA ASP A 79 -16.59 -3.04 6.71
C ASP A 79 -16.50 -3.92 7.95
N MET A 80 -15.64 -3.56 8.92
CA MET A 80 -15.55 -4.26 10.21
C MET A 80 -16.83 -4.09 11.04
N MET A 81 -17.44 -2.91 11.05
CA MET A 81 -18.68 -2.64 11.80
C MET A 81 -19.92 -3.22 11.12
N ASP A 82 -19.97 -3.25 9.78
CA ASP A 82 -21.07 -3.84 9.02
C ASP A 82 -21.08 -5.37 9.07
N ASN A 83 -19.94 -6.00 9.34
CA ASN A 83 -19.80 -7.44 9.32
C ASN A 83 -20.33 -8.09 10.61
N LYS A 84 -21.53 -8.68 10.51
CA LYS A 84 -22.23 -9.37 11.61
C LYS A 84 -21.54 -10.64 12.13
N ALA A 85 -20.51 -11.14 11.44
CA ALA A 85 -19.75 -12.31 11.87
C ALA A 85 -18.56 -11.93 12.78
N GLU A 86 -18.28 -10.65 12.97
CA GLU A 86 -17.22 -10.19 13.87
C GLU A 86 -17.66 -10.35 15.33
N ALA A 87 -16.74 -10.80 16.19
CA ALA A 87 -16.99 -10.90 17.62
C ALA A 87 -17.10 -9.51 18.24
N THR A 88 -18.15 -9.29 19.02
CA THR A 88 -18.41 -8.03 19.72
C THR A 88 -18.23 -8.22 21.23
N ILE A 89 -18.15 -7.11 21.96
CA ILE A 89 -18.10 -7.14 23.43
C ILE A 89 -19.36 -7.80 24.04
N HIS A 90 -20.46 -7.85 23.30
CA HIS A 90 -21.70 -8.48 23.74
C HIS A 90 -21.65 -10.02 23.65
N ASP A 91 -20.68 -10.57 22.92
CA ASP A 91 -20.52 -12.02 22.73
C ASP A 91 -19.61 -12.67 23.80
N VAL A 92 -19.02 -11.86 24.69
CA VAL A 92 -18.16 -12.36 25.77
C VAL A 92 -19.05 -12.84 26.93
N PRO A 93 -18.96 -14.12 27.33
CA PRO A 93 -19.71 -14.63 28.49
C PRO A 93 -19.28 -13.87 29.75
N LYS A 94 -20.27 -13.47 30.56
CA LYS A 94 -20.06 -12.77 31.83
C LYS A 94 -19.39 -13.65 32.88
#